data_AF-A0A6H1WXA4-F1
#
_entry.id   AF-A0A6H1WXA4-F1
#
_cell.length_a   1.000
_cell.length_b   1.000
_cell.length_c   1.000
_cell.angle_alpha   90.00
_cell.angle_beta   90.00
_cell.angle_gamma   90.00
#
_symmetry.space_group_name_H-M   'P 1'
#
loop_
_entity.id
_entity.type
_entity.pdbx_description
1 polymer ?
#
loop_
_entity_poly.entity_id
_entity_poly.type
_entity_poly.pdbx_seq_one_letter_code
_entity_poly.pdbx_strand_id
1 'polypeptide(L)'
;MGIFKLKTEEDWKINYIKEFNEMRNAYEKKIQKKQLEIDKLKAELEELKTNRGYLKPKEKQIRDLDIENIKLLRESGLSYREISKKTNWSKATICRVLNGFYD
;
A
#
# COMPACT_ATOMS: atom_id res chain seq x y z
N MET A 1 -54.94 -43.45 21.03
CA MET A 1 -54.77 -42.19 20.28
C MET A 1 -53.54 -41.34 20.71
N GLY A 2 -52.61 -41.83 21.54
CA GLY A 2 -51.44 -41.04 22.00
C GLY A 2 -50.16 -41.17 21.16
N ILE A 3 -49.95 -42.31 20.49
CA ILE A 3 -48.69 -42.65 19.80
C ILE A 3 -48.50 -41.86 18.49
N PHE A 4 -49.60 -41.55 17.79
CA PHE A 4 -49.53 -40.82 16.51
C PHE A 4 -49.20 -39.33 16.66
N LYS A 5 -49.55 -38.69 17.79
CA LYS A 5 -49.26 -37.27 18.04
C LYS A 5 -47.79 -37.00 18.39
N LEU A 6 -47.11 -37.97 19.02
CA LEU A 6 -45.69 -37.87 19.37
C LEU A 6 -44.77 -37.95 18.14
N LYS A 7 -45.06 -38.85 17.19
CA LYS A 7 -44.32 -38.94 15.92
C LYS A 7 -44.35 -37.64 15.12
N THR A 8 -45.53 -37.02 15.00
CA THR A 8 -45.68 -35.73 14.30
C THR A 8 -44.95 -34.59 15.01
N GLU A 9 -44.77 -34.67 16.33
CA GLU A 9 -43.99 -33.68 17.11
C GLU A 9 -42.47 -33.85 16.98
N GLU A 10 -41.99 -35.08 16.80
CA GLU A 10 -40.58 -35.37 16.55
C GLU A 10 -40.18 -35.00 15.11
N ASP A 11 -41.07 -35.22 14.15
CA ASP A 11 -40.81 -34.95 12.73
C ASP A 11 -40.61 -33.45 12.43
N TRP A 12 -41.38 -32.55 13.06
CA TRP A 12 -41.18 -31.10 12.85
C TRP A 12 -39.87 -30.59 13.45
N LYS A 13 -39.43 -31.15 14.59
CA LYS A 13 -38.15 -30.81 15.21
C LYS A 13 -36.98 -31.25 14.32
N ILE A 14 -37.07 -32.45 13.76
CA ILE A 14 -36.07 -32.98 12.84
C ILE A 14 -35.98 -32.11 11.58
N ASN A 15 -37.12 -31.74 10.98
CA ASN A 15 -37.15 -30.87 9.81
C ASN A 15 -36.58 -29.47 10.13
N TYR A 16 -36.97 -28.88 11.26
CA TYR A 16 -36.44 -27.59 11.70
C TYR A 16 -34.91 -27.61 11.87
N ILE A 17 -34.38 -28.65 12.54
CA ILE A 17 -32.93 -28.80 12.72
C ILE A 17 -32.22 -28.95 11.38
N LYS A 18 -32.83 -29.69 10.44
CA LYS A 18 -32.27 -29.89 9.09
C LYS A 18 -32.21 -28.56 8.32
N GLU A 19 -33.31 -27.82 8.27
CA GLU A 19 -33.39 -26.51 7.61
C GLU A 19 -32.41 -25.50 8.23
N PHE A 20 -32.31 -25.49 9.56
CA PHE A 20 -31.36 -24.65 10.28
C PHE A 20 -29.91 -24.98 9.90
N ASN A 21 -29.55 -26.26 9.86
CA ASN A 21 -28.21 -26.70 9.49
C ASN A 21 -27.89 -26.38 8.02
N GLU A 22 -28.86 -26.51 7.12
CA GLU A 22 -28.72 -26.12 5.70
C GLU A 22 -28.46 -24.62 5.56
N MET A 23 -29.25 -23.80 6.27
CA MET A 23 -29.06 -22.35 6.34
C MET A 23 -27.68 -21.98 6.89
N ARG A 24 -27.28 -22.58 8.01
CA ARG A 24 -25.97 -22.37 8.62
C ARG A 24 -24.84 -22.70 7.64
N ASN A 25 -24.90 -23.86 6.99
CA ASN A 25 -23.91 -24.27 5.99
C ASN A 25 -23.85 -23.31 4.80
N ALA A 26 -24.99 -22.78 4.36
CA ALA A 26 -25.02 -21.80 3.29
C ALA A 26 -24.32 -20.49 3.69
N TYR A 27 -24.51 -20.02 4.93
CA TYR A 27 -23.81 -18.85 5.46
C TYR A 27 -22.32 -19.09 5.66
N GLU A 28 -21.92 -20.24 6.22
CA GLU A 28 -20.51 -20.59 6.38
C GLU A 28 -19.79 -20.61 5.03
N LYS A 29 -20.41 -21.17 3.98
CA LYS A 29 -19.87 -21.13 2.60
C LYS A 29 -19.74 -19.71 2.07
N LYS A 30 -20.72 -18.82 2.33
CA LYS A 30 -20.64 -17.40 1.91
C LYS A 30 -19.50 -16.68 2.61
N ILE A 31 -19.30 -16.92 3.91
CA ILE A 31 -18.22 -16.33 4.70
C ILE A 31 -16.86 -16.81 4.17
N GLN A 32 -16.72 -18.12 3.94
CA GLN A 32 -15.50 -18.69 3.38
C GLN A 32 -15.14 -18.10 2.01
N LYS A 33 -16.13 -17.96 1.11
CA LYS A 33 -15.91 -17.33 -0.20
C LYS A 33 -15.42 -15.89 -0.07
N LYS A 34 -16.04 -15.09 0.80
CA LYS A 34 -15.61 -13.71 1.05
C LYS A 34 -14.20 -13.64 1.64
N GLN A 35 -13.85 -14.58 2.53
CA GLN A 35 -12.51 -14.64 3.11
C GLN A 35 -11.45 -14.92 2.04
N LEU A 36 -11.70 -15.90 1.16
CA LEU A 36 -10.82 -16.19 0.01
C LEU A 36 -10.64 -14.99 -0.91
N GLU A 37 -11.71 -14.23 -1.17
CA GLU A 37 -11.65 -13.02 -1.99
C GLU A 37 -10.82 -11.92 -1.33
N ILE A 38 -11.00 -11.70 -0.02
CA ILE A 38 -10.18 -10.77 0.76
C ILE A 38 -8.70 -11.16 0.70
N ASP A 39 -8.38 -12.44 0.87
CA ASP A 39 -7.00 -12.92 0.86
C ASP A 39 -6.35 -12.77 -0.52
N LYS A 40 -7.12 -13.02 -1.59
CA LYS A 40 -6.67 -12.77 -2.97
C LYS A 40 -6.38 -11.29 -3.22
N LEU A 41 -7.31 -10.40 -2.85
CA LEU A 41 -7.12 -8.96 -3.01
C LEU A 41 -5.93 -8.42 -2.21
N LYS A 42 -5.69 -8.96 -1.01
CA LYS A 42 -4.50 -8.62 -0.22
C LYS A 42 -3.21 -9.03 -0.93
N ALA A 43 -3.16 -10.21 -1.53
CA ALA A 43 -2.01 -10.66 -2.30
C ALA A 43 -1.74 -9.75 -3.51
N GLU A 44 -2.78 -9.41 -4.27
CA GLU A 44 -2.68 -8.47 -5.41
C GLU A 44 -2.18 -7.09 -4.97
N LEU A 45 -2.64 -6.58 -3.81
CA LEU A 45 -2.14 -5.31 -3.27
C LEU A 45 -0.67 -5.35 -2.89
N GLU A 46 -0.19 -6.45 -2.30
CA GLU A 46 1.23 -6.61 -1.98
C GLU A 46 2.10 -6.69 -3.24
N GLU A 47 1.67 -7.41 -4.28
CA GLU A 47 2.35 -7.43 -5.57
C GLU A 47 2.39 -6.03 -6.22
N LEU A 48 1.30 -5.26 -6.14
CA LEU A 48 1.28 -3.90 -6.66
C LEU A 48 2.20 -2.97 -5.86
N LYS A 49 2.29 -3.14 -4.53
CA LYS A 49 3.21 -2.34 -3.69
C LYS A 49 4.67 -2.61 -4.02
N THR A 50 5.05 -3.87 -4.23
CA THR A 50 6.42 -4.23 -4.61
C THR A 50 6.74 -3.69 -6.02
N ASN A 51 5.80 -3.80 -6.96
CA ASN A 51 5.93 -3.25 -8.31
C ASN A 51 5.95 -1.71 -8.34
N ARG A 52 5.36 -1.01 -7.37
CA ARG A 52 5.52 0.45 -7.21
C ARG A 52 6.92 0.89 -6.75
N GLY A 53 7.78 -0.05 -6.37
CA GLY A 53 9.18 0.22 -6.01
C GLY A 53 9.97 0.96 -7.10
N TYR A 54 9.60 0.79 -8.38
CA TYR A 54 10.25 1.46 -9.51
C TYR A 54 9.86 2.94 -9.68
N LEU A 55 8.79 3.41 -9.01
CA LEU A 55 8.31 4.80 -9.07
C LEU A 55 8.62 5.59 -7.80
N LYS A 56 9.49 5.08 -6.92
CA LYS A 56 9.97 5.88 -5.80
C LYS A 56 10.75 7.08 -6.36
N PRO A 57 10.45 8.32 -5.93
CA PRO A 57 11.28 9.47 -6.25
C PRO A 57 12.73 9.14 -5.92
N LYS A 58 13.65 9.41 -6.85
CA LYS A 58 15.07 9.20 -6.60
C LYS A 58 15.47 9.97 -5.34
N GLU A 59 16.06 9.29 -4.37
CA GLU A 59 16.47 9.91 -3.11
C GLU A 59 17.42 11.09 -3.37
N LYS A 60 17.38 12.08 -2.47
CA LYS A 60 18.23 13.28 -2.54
C LYS A 60 19.70 12.83 -2.55
N GLN A 61 20.35 12.96 -3.72
CA GLN A 61 21.74 12.53 -3.89
C GLN A 61 22.76 13.57 -3.40
N ILE A 62 22.34 14.82 -3.25
CA ILE A 62 23.19 15.94 -2.81
C ILE A 62 23.12 16.08 -1.29
N ARG A 63 24.27 16.22 -0.64
CA ARG A 63 24.36 16.40 0.81
C ARG A 63 24.06 17.86 1.19
N ASP A 64 23.63 18.10 2.42
CA ASP A 64 23.34 19.45 2.90
C ASP A 64 24.58 20.34 2.91
N LEU A 65 25.75 19.77 3.22
CA LEU A 65 27.04 20.46 3.12
C LEU A 65 27.33 20.96 1.68
N ASP A 66 26.99 20.15 0.67
CA ASP A 66 27.19 20.55 -0.74
C ASP A 66 26.22 21.66 -1.16
N ILE A 67 25.02 21.67 -0.59
CA ILE A 67 24.01 22.73 -0.79
C ILE A 67 24.52 24.04 -0.22
N GLU A 68 24.99 24.04 1.02
CA GLU A 68 25.58 25.22 1.67
C GLU A 68 26.80 25.73 0.90
N ASN A 69 27.69 24.83 0.49
CA ASN A 69 28.86 25.19 -0.32
C ASN A 69 28.45 25.87 -1.64
N ILE A 70 27.43 25.37 -2.34
CA ILE A 70 26.94 26.00 -3.58
C ILE A 70 26.36 27.39 -3.31
N LYS A 71 25.61 27.56 -2.22
CA LYS A 71 25.04 28.87 -1.82
C LYS A 71 26.15 29.87 -1.49
N LEU A 72 27.13 29.49 -0.69
CA LEU A 72 28.31 30.31 -0.35
C LEU A 72 29.12 30.71 -1.59
N LEU A 73 29.37 29.76 -2.51
CA LEU A 73 30.09 30.05 -3.74
C LEU A 73 29.30 31.03 -4.62
N ARG A 74 27.98 30.97 -4.63
CA ARG A 74 27.13 31.92 -5.35
C ARG A 74 27.16 33.31 -4.72
N GLU A 75 27.12 33.40 -3.40
CA GLU A 75 27.27 34.66 -2.66
C GLU A 75 28.65 35.30 -2.88
N SER A 76 29.70 34.49 -3.02
CA SER A 76 31.04 34.95 -3.39
C SER A 76 31.17 35.45 -4.85
N GLY A 77 30.07 35.48 -5.62
CA GLY A 77 30.01 36.03 -6.97
C GLY A 77 30.40 35.07 -8.09
N LEU A 78 30.62 33.78 -7.80
CA LEU A 78 31.02 32.81 -8.82
C LEU A 78 29.88 32.49 -9.78
N SER A 79 30.24 32.29 -11.05
CA SER A 79 29.32 31.83 -12.09
C SER A 79 28.96 30.35 -11.89
N TYR A 80 27.80 29.94 -12.42
CA TYR A 80 27.36 28.53 -12.41
C TYR A 80 28.40 27.58 -13.01
N ARG A 81 29.21 28.05 -13.98
CA ARG A 81 30.27 27.25 -14.60
C ARG A 81 31.44 27.04 -13.65
N GLU A 82 31.83 28.06 -12.89
CA GLU A 82 32.93 27.97 -11.93
C GLU A 82 32.52 27.14 -10.71
N ILE A 83 31.29 27.32 -10.23
CA ILE A 83 30.74 26.49 -9.16
C ILE A 83 30.73 25.01 -9.59
N SER A 84 30.26 24.72 -10.82
CA SER A 84 30.26 23.36 -11.37
C SER A 84 31.65 22.73 -11.43
N LYS A 85 32.68 23.51 -11.78
CA LYS A 85 34.07 23.03 -11.77
C LYS A 85 34.59 22.78 -10.35
N LYS A 86 34.19 23.58 -9.35
CA LYS A 86 34.64 23.43 -7.96
C LYS A 86 33.93 22.31 -7.21
N THR A 87 32.62 22.18 -7.38
CA THR A 87 31.80 21.23 -6.62
C THR A 87 31.56 19.91 -7.35
N ASN A 88 32.01 19.82 -8.61
CA ASN A 88 31.81 18.67 -9.50
C ASN A 88 30.32 18.32 -9.75
N TRP A 89 29.41 19.22 -9.38
CA TRP A 89 27.98 19.08 -9.64
C TRP A 89 27.61 19.68 -11.00
N SER A 90 26.58 19.10 -11.62
CA SER A 90 26.05 19.63 -12.87
C SER A 90 25.46 21.03 -12.68
N LYS A 91 25.51 21.86 -13.73
CA LYS A 91 24.86 23.19 -13.71
C LYS A 91 23.37 23.11 -13.39
N ALA A 92 22.70 22.02 -13.79
CA ALA A 92 21.29 21.78 -13.48
C ALA A 92 21.06 21.55 -11.99
N THR A 93 21.92 20.75 -11.33
CA THR A 93 21.88 20.54 -9.88
C THR A 93 22.10 21.86 -9.14
N ILE A 94 23.09 22.65 -9.56
CA ILE A 94 23.38 23.97 -8.97
C ILE A 94 22.18 24.90 -9.11
N CYS A 95 21.54 24.93 -10.29
CA CYS A 95 20.34 25.73 -10.52
C CYS A 95 19.19 25.32 -9.59
N ARG A 96 18.94 24.01 -9.43
CA ARG A 96 17.93 23.51 -8.49
C ARG A 96 18.22 23.91 -7.05
N VAL A 97 19.48 23.80 -6.61
CA VAL A 97 19.93 24.22 -5.28
C VAL A 97 19.67 25.71 -5.05
N LEU A 98 20.08 26.57 -5.99
CA LEU A 98 19.92 28.01 -5.85
C LEU A 98 18.46 28.47 -5.95
N ASN A 99 17.59 27.66 -6.57
CA ASN A 99 16.15 27.89 -6.64
C ASN A 99 15.37 27.27 -5.47
N GLY A 100 16.04 26.71 -4.45
CA GLY A 100 15.38 26.18 -3.25
C GLY A 100 14.72 24.81 -3.41
N PHE A 101 15.04 24.03 -4.45
CA PHE A 101 14.46 22.68 -4.64
C PHE A 101 14.92 21.64 -3.60
N TYR A 102 15.93 21.96 -2.80
CA TYR A 102 16.56 21.05 -1.84
C TYR A 102 16.61 21.62 -0.41
N ASP A 103 15.92 22.75 -0.19
CA ASP A 103 15.75 23.40 1.11
C ASP A 103 14.77 22.62 2.01
#